data_AF-A0A7J5E666-F1
#
_entry.id   AF-A0A7J5E666-F1
#
_cell.length_a   1.000
_cell.length_b   1.000
_cell.length_c   1.000
_cell.angle_alpha   90.00
_cell.angle_beta   90.00
_cell.angle_gamma   90.00
#
_symmetry.space_group_name_H-M   'P 1'
#
loop_
_entity.id
_entity.type
_entity.pdbx_description
1 polymer ?
#
loop_
_entity_poly.entity_id
_entity_poly.type
_entity_poly.pdbx_seq_one_letter_code
_entity_poly.pdbx_strand_id
1 'polypeptide(L)'
;MIKYLLSFILLVFLVSACSQPEKPKEDNFKYVTEQFADLKIQRYQVPGFESLTPKQKELIYYLYEAALSGRDIIYDQNYKHNLFVRRTLENILESYSGEKTGADWDNFIVYVKRVWFSNGIHHHYGNEKFEPGFSYEYFENLVKNSNQQNFPLDSGESVDNLLSKLKPIMFDPNVDRLRINLDPNSDLIKTSAMNYYENVTQKEVETFYNKMADPKDETPISYGLNSKLVKENGKLN
;
A
#
# COMPACT_ATOMS: atom_id res chain seq x y z
N MET A 1 -40.36 69.03 -2.87
CA MET A 1 -40.51 67.80 -2.06
C MET A 1 -39.35 66.81 -2.30
N ILE A 2 -38.12 67.29 -2.56
CA ILE A 2 -36.90 66.48 -2.80
C ILE A 2 -35.71 67.13 -2.06
N LYS A 3 -35.93 67.61 -0.83
CA LYS A 3 -34.86 68.20 0.01
C LYS A 3 -34.86 67.72 1.46
N TYR A 4 -35.86 66.95 1.89
CA TYR A 4 -35.93 66.41 3.24
C TYR A 4 -35.71 64.89 3.33
N LEU A 5 -35.50 64.20 2.20
CA LEU A 5 -35.24 62.76 2.17
C LEU A 5 -33.75 62.40 2.37
N LEU A 6 -32.87 63.41 2.33
CA LEU A 6 -31.41 63.22 2.45
C LEU A 6 -30.88 63.39 3.88
N SER A 7 -31.74 63.74 4.85
CA SER A 7 -31.32 63.96 6.24
C SER A 7 -31.59 62.78 7.18
N PHE A 8 -32.08 61.64 6.68
CA PHE A 8 -32.42 60.46 7.49
C PHE A 8 -31.61 59.20 7.16
N ILE A 9 -30.57 59.32 6.33
CA ILE A 9 -29.65 58.21 5.99
C ILE A 9 -28.22 58.59 6.36
N LEU A 10 -28.03 59.18 7.55
CA LEU A 10 -26.69 59.46 8.09
C LEU A 10 -26.55 59.10 9.57
N LEU A 11 -27.34 58.14 10.07
CA LEU A 11 -27.26 57.69 11.46
C LEU A 11 -27.53 56.19 11.66
N VAL A 12 -27.08 55.33 10.74
CA VAL A 12 -27.12 53.84 10.93
C VAL A 12 -25.86 53.16 10.35
N PHE A 13 -24.67 53.73 10.56
CA PHE A 13 -23.41 53.08 10.16
C PHE A 13 -22.30 53.18 11.22
N LEU A 14 -22.65 53.05 12.50
CA LEU A 14 -21.68 53.09 13.61
C LEU A 14 -21.85 51.95 14.63
N VAL A 15 -22.29 50.77 14.17
CA VAL A 15 -22.18 49.53 14.97
C VAL A 15 -21.65 48.38 14.12
N SER A 16 -20.58 48.62 13.35
CA SER A 16 -19.71 47.52 12.94
C SER A 16 -18.78 47.23 14.10
N ALA A 17 -19.21 46.28 14.93
CA ALA A 17 -18.41 45.72 16.00
C ALA A 17 -17.01 45.39 15.47
N CYS A 18 -15.99 45.94 16.12
CA CYS A 18 -14.62 45.46 16.02
C CYS A 18 -14.59 44.01 16.52
N SER A 19 -14.82 43.03 15.65
CA SER A 19 -14.26 41.70 15.84
C SER A 19 -12.76 41.85 15.66
N GLN A 20 -12.01 41.84 16.76
CA GLN A 20 -10.56 41.65 16.67
C GLN A 20 -10.32 40.38 15.83
N PRO A 21 -9.45 40.42 14.81
CA PRO A 21 -9.06 39.19 14.13
C PRO A 21 -8.43 38.30 15.20
N GLU A 22 -9.07 37.17 15.50
CA GLU A 22 -8.43 36.11 16.28
C GLU A 22 -7.09 35.84 15.61
N LYS A 23 -6.00 35.99 16.37
CA LYS A 23 -4.68 35.62 15.90
C LYS A 23 -4.78 34.17 15.41
N PRO A 24 -4.31 33.83 14.20
CA PRO A 24 -4.30 32.45 13.75
C PRO A 24 -3.59 31.64 14.83
N LYS A 25 -4.27 30.61 15.37
CA LYS A 25 -3.63 29.66 16.26
C LYS A 25 -2.39 29.14 15.54
N GLU A 26 -1.25 29.20 16.22
CA GLU A 26 0.00 28.65 15.71
C GLU A 26 -0.21 27.16 15.40
N ASP A 27 -0.17 26.80 14.13
CA ASP A 27 -0.34 25.42 13.69
C ASP A 27 0.98 24.67 13.90
N ASN A 28 1.11 24.07 15.08
CA ASN A 28 2.27 23.27 15.46
C ASN A 28 2.22 21.83 14.91
N PHE A 29 1.29 21.52 14.00
CA PHE A 29 1.14 20.18 13.46
C PHE A 29 2.25 19.85 12.45
N LYS A 30 3.02 18.79 12.73
CA LYS A 30 4.03 18.27 11.81
C LYS A 30 3.38 17.46 10.68
N TYR A 31 3.08 18.13 9.57
CA TYR A 31 2.49 17.52 8.37
C TYR A 31 3.42 16.53 7.68
N VAL A 32 4.72 16.79 7.60
CA VAL A 32 5.69 15.89 6.95
C VAL A 32 6.49 15.18 8.02
N THR A 33 6.46 13.85 8.08
CA THR A 33 7.20 13.07 9.08
C THR A 33 8.60 12.72 8.63
N GLU A 34 8.72 12.15 7.44
CA GLU A 34 9.93 11.58 6.89
C GLU A 34 9.90 11.62 5.35
N GLN A 35 11.09 11.57 4.75
CA GLN A 35 11.28 11.38 3.32
C GLN A 35 12.40 10.35 3.09
N PHE A 36 12.17 9.39 2.21
CA PHE A 36 13.14 8.35 1.85
C PHE A 36 12.89 7.91 0.40
N ALA A 37 13.94 7.53 -0.32
CA ALA A 37 13.87 7.32 -1.77
C ALA A 37 13.13 8.49 -2.46
N ASP A 38 12.12 8.20 -3.26
CA ASP A 38 11.23 9.14 -3.95
C ASP A 38 9.93 9.43 -3.17
N LEU A 39 9.83 8.97 -1.91
CA LEU A 39 8.60 8.97 -1.11
C LEU A 39 8.65 9.99 0.03
N LYS A 40 7.55 10.73 0.22
CA LYS A 40 7.36 11.67 1.34
C LYS A 40 6.14 11.28 2.15
N ILE A 41 6.35 11.00 3.44
CA ILE A 41 5.27 10.60 4.35
C ILE A 41 4.64 11.85 4.96
N GLN A 42 3.33 11.96 4.74
CA GLN A 42 2.52 13.07 5.21
C GLN A 42 1.45 12.59 6.20
N ARG A 43 1.07 13.49 7.10
CA ARG A 43 0.00 13.30 8.10
C ARG A 43 -1.08 14.32 7.83
N TYR A 44 -2.32 13.93 8.15
CA TYR A 44 -3.48 14.82 8.09
C TYR A 44 -4.13 14.90 9.46
N GLN A 45 -4.77 16.04 9.72
CA GLN A 45 -5.66 16.19 10.88
C GLN A 45 -7.06 15.68 10.52
N VAL A 46 -7.86 15.35 11.54
CA VAL A 46 -9.28 15.01 11.37
C VAL A 46 -10.14 16.02 12.15
N PRO A 47 -10.26 17.28 11.67
CA PRO A 47 -11.00 18.31 12.40
C PRO A 47 -12.47 17.91 12.59
N GLY A 48 -12.99 18.15 13.79
CA GLY A 48 -14.38 17.82 14.12
C GLY A 48 -14.59 16.39 14.60
N PHE A 49 -13.55 15.55 14.67
CA PHE A 49 -13.66 14.24 15.31
C PHE A 49 -14.07 14.37 16.79
N GLU A 50 -13.53 15.36 17.50
CA GLU A 50 -13.77 15.57 18.93
C GLU A 50 -15.21 15.96 19.23
N SER A 51 -15.90 16.65 18.31
CA SER A 51 -17.29 17.08 18.48
C SER A 51 -18.31 15.97 18.22
N LEU A 52 -17.88 14.81 17.72
CA LEU A 52 -18.76 13.66 17.52
C LEU A 52 -19.29 13.11 18.85
N THR A 53 -20.53 12.63 18.82
CA THR A 53 -21.12 11.92 19.95
C THR A 53 -20.37 10.61 20.23
N PRO A 54 -20.44 10.06 21.45
CA PRO A 54 -19.82 8.77 21.77
C PRO A 54 -20.20 7.64 20.79
N LYS A 55 -21.48 7.54 20.40
CA LYS A 55 -21.94 6.52 19.44
C LYS A 55 -21.36 6.69 18.03
N GLN A 56 -21.16 7.92 17.57
CA GLN A 56 -20.52 8.17 16.27
C GLN A 56 -19.03 7.80 16.30
N LYS A 57 -18.34 8.10 17.41
CA LYS A 57 -16.94 7.70 17.60
C LYS A 57 -16.80 6.17 17.65
N GLU A 58 -17.70 5.49 18.33
CA GLU A 58 -17.77 4.03 18.37
C GLU A 58 -17.99 3.43 16.97
N LEU A 59 -18.95 3.95 16.20
CA LEU A 59 -19.17 3.52 14.81
C LEU A 59 -17.92 3.72 13.94
N ILE A 60 -17.29 4.90 13.99
CA ILE A 60 -16.09 5.20 13.21
C ILE A 60 -14.93 4.29 13.64
N TYR A 61 -14.77 4.03 14.94
CA TYR A 61 -13.77 3.11 15.45
C TYR A 61 -13.92 1.73 14.82
N TYR A 62 -15.12 1.15 14.80
CA TYR A 62 -15.35 -0.16 14.18
C TYR A 62 -15.10 -0.16 12.67
N LEU A 63 -15.48 0.91 11.96
CA LEU A 63 -15.19 1.04 10.53
C LEU A 63 -13.68 1.16 10.26
N TYR A 64 -12.94 1.85 11.13
CA TYR A 64 -11.50 1.99 11.05
C TYR A 64 -10.78 0.65 11.26
N GLU A 65 -11.14 -0.10 12.31
CA GLU A 65 -10.58 -1.44 12.55
C GLU A 65 -10.87 -2.42 11.40
N ALA A 66 -12.08 -2.34 10.82
CA ALA A 66 -12.43 -3.11 9.63
C ALA A 66 -11.55 -2.73 8.42
N ALA A 67 -11.27 -1.44 8.21
CA ALA A 67 -10.39 -0.98 7.14
C ALA A 67 -8.94 -1.44 7.34
N LEU A 68 -8.39 -1.36 8.56
CA LEU A 68 -7.03 -1.80 8.87
C LEU A 68 -6.83 -3.31 8.67
N SER A 69 -7.87 -4.11 8.96
CA SER A 69 -7.83 -5.57 8.84
C SER A 69 -7.58 -6.05 7.40
N GLY A 70 -7.82 -5.21 6.39
CA GLY A 70 -7.58 -5.53 4.99
C GLY A 70 -6.12 -5.41 4.52
N ARG A 71 -5.19 -4.96 5.39
CA ARG A 71 -3.81 -4.70 4.98
C ARG A 71 -3.12 -5.93 4.37
N ASP A 72 -3.24 -7.10 4.97
CA ASP A 72 -2.54 -8.29 4.43
C ASP A 72 -3.15 -8.77 3.11
N ILE A 73 -4.44 -8.48 2.85
CA ILE A 73 -5.12 -8.84 1.60
C ILE A 73 -4.45 -8.13 0.41
N ILE A 74 -4.18 -6.82 0.52
CA ILE A 74 -3.59 -6.08 -0.59
C ILE A 74 -2.12 -6.47 -0.86
N TYR A 75 -1.37 -6.88 0.17
CA TYR A 75 -0.02 -7.42 -0.05
C TYR A 75 -0.09 -8.70 -0.88
N ASP A 76 -0.95 -9.63 -0.50
CA ASP A 76 -1.12 -10.89 -1.23
C ASP A 76 -1.61 -10.66 -2.66
N GLN A 77 -2.63 -9.81 -2.86
CA GLN A 77 -3.14 -9.45 -4.18
C GLN A 77 -2.09 -8.79 -5.07
N ASN A 78 -1.23 -7.95 -4.51
CA ASN A 78 -0.17 -7.28 -5.28
C ASN A 78 0.89 -8.27 -5.79
N TYR A 79 1.19 -9.34 -5.05
CA TYR A 79 2.12 -10.41 -5.45
C TYR A 79 2.15 -11.51 -4.37
N LYS A 80 2.06 -12.78 -4.79
CA LYS A 80 1.92 -13.94 -3.87
C LYS A 80 3.05 -14.11 -2.85
N HIS A 81 4.22 -13.49 -3.09
CA HIS A 81 5.37 -13.58 -2.19
C HIS A 81 5.52 -12.36 -1.27
N ASN A 82 4.67 -11.33 -1.38
CA ASN A 82 4.81 -10.10 -0.61
C ASN A 82 4.71 -10.30 0.91
N LEU A 83 3.79 -11.15 1.39
CA LEU A 83 3.68 -11.43 2.82
C LEU A 83 4.92 -12.19 3.35
N PHE A 84 5.46 -13.11 2.56
CA PHE A 84 6.67 -13.86 2.87
C PHE A 84 7.90 -12.93 2.96
N VAL A 85 8.06 -12.02 1.99
CA VAL A 85 9.11 -11.00 2.01
C VAL A 85 8.92 -10.05 3.20
N ARG A 86 7.73 -9.45 3.35
CA ARG A 86 7.45 -8.48 4.42
C ARG A 86 7.75 -9.04 5.80
N ARG A 87 7.24 -10.24 6.12
CA ARG A 87 7.43 -10.89 7.42
C ARG A 87 8.90 -11.21 7.69
N THR A 88 9.67 -11.56 6.65
CA THR A 88 11.12 -11.76 6.77
C THR A 88 11.83 -10.45 7.12
N LEU A 89 11.52 -9.37 6.39
CA LEU A 89 12.11 -8.05 6.62
C LEU A 89 11.77 -7.50 8.01
N GLU A 90 10.52 -7.65 8.44
CA GLU A 90 10.05 -7.25 9.77
C GLU A 90 10.75 -8.04 10.88
N ASN A 91 10.91 -9.36 10.73
CA ASN A 91 11.67 -10.16 11.70
C ASN A 91 13.13 -9.68 11.81
N ILE A 92 13.77 -9.36 10.68
CA ILE A 92 15.14 -8.79 10.70
C ILE A 92 15.16 -7.47 11.47
N LEU A 93 14.23 -6.55 11.21
CA LEU A 93 14.18 -5.27 11.93
C LEU A 93 14.05 -5.45 13.44
N GLU A 94 13.17 -6.35 13.85
CA GLU A 94 12.84 -6.60 15.26
C GLU A 94 13.96 -7.32 16.01
N SER A 95 14.67 -8.25 15.36
CA SER A 95 15.51 -9.22 16.06
C SER A 95 16.97 -9.28 15.63
N TYR A 96 17.38 -8.59 14.57
CA TYR A 96 18.78 -8.53 14.17
C TYR A 96 19.65 -7.96 15.29
N SER A 97 20.66 -8.71 15.70
CA SER A 97 21.54 -8.39 16.83
C SER A 97 22.88 -7.78 16.43
N GLY A 98 23.14 -7.63 15.13
CA GLY A 98 24.36 -7.01 14.62
C GLY A 98 24.28 -5.48 14.57
N GLU A 99 25.28 -4.87 13.93
CA GLU A 99 25.37 -3.42 13.83
C GLU A 99 24.28 -2.84 12.90
N LYS A 100 23.50 -1.88 13.41
CA LYS A 100 22.40 -1.20 12.71
C LYS A 100 22.83 0.19 12.22
N THR A 101 23.99 0.26 11.58
CA THR A 101 24.60 1.49 11.04
C THR A 101 25.26 1.20 9.70
N GLY A 102 25.61 2.25 8.96
CA GLY A 102 26.34 2.15 7.70
C GLY A 102 25.44 2.03 6.48
N ALA A 103 26.06 2.20 5.30
CA ALA A 103 25.33 2.35 4.03
C ALA A 103 24.44 1.15 3.68
N ASP A 104 24.90 -0.08 3.91
CA ASP A 104 24.10 -1.29 3.64
C ASP A 104 22.88 -1.38 4.57
N TRP A 105 23.03 -1.02 5.84
CA TRP A 105 21.91 -0.97 6.78
C TRP A 105 20.91 0.13 6.40
N ASP A 106 21.41 1.31 6.03
CA ASP A 106 20.57 2.42 5.58
C ASP A 106 19.77 2.04 4.32
N ASN A 107 20.41 1.37 3.35
CA ASN A 107 19.74 0.85 2.15
C ASN A 107 18.71 -0.24 2.49
N PHE A 108 19.03 -1.14 3.44
CA PHE A 108 18.07 -2.11 3.96
C PHE A 108 16.83 -1.41 4.55
N ILE A 109 17.02 -0.39 5.39
CA ILE A 109 15.92 0.38 5.99
C ILE A 109 15.08 1.08 4.91
N VAL A 110 15.72 1.69 3.92
CA VAL A 110 15.01 2.29 2.77
C VAL A 110 14.19 1.25 2.03
N TYR A 111 14.75 0.06 1.76
CA TYR A 111 14.02 -1.01 1.10
C TYR A 111 12.78 -1.46 1.88
N VAL A 112 12.91 -1.71 3.19
CA VAL A 112 11.75 -2.11 4.02
C VAL A 112 10.67 -1.04 3.99
N LYS A 113 11.04 0.23 4.11
CA LYS A 113 10.09 1.35 4.05
C LYS A 113 9.39 1.46 2.71
N ARG A 114 10.08 1.21 1.59
CA ARG A 114 9.48 1.16 0.24
C ARG A 114 8.50 -0.01 0.11
N VAL A 115 8.82 -1.17 0.67
CA VAL A 115 7.91 -2.34 0.72
C VAL A 115 6.65 -2.01 1.52
N TRP A 116 6.80 -1.36 2.68
CA TRP A 116 5.67 -0.91 3.49
C TRP A 116 4.77 0.09 2.76
N PHE A 117 5.38 1.10 2.14
CA PHE A 117 4.65 2.16 1.43
C PHE A 117 3.88 1.61 0.22
N SER A 118 4.49 0.69 -0.52
CA SER A 118 3.94 0.22 -1.80
C SER A 118 3.07 -1.03 -1.67
N ASN A 119 2.88 -1.53 -0.45
CA ASN A 119 2.19 -2.78 -0.16
C ASN A 119 2.77 -3.98 -0.94
N GLY A 120 4.10 -4.03 -1.07
CA GLY A 120 4.81 -5.05 -1.84
C GLY A 120 6.17 -4.59 -2.37
N ILE A 121 6.86 -5.47 -3.09
CA ILE A 121 8.23 -5.24 -3.61
C ILE A 121 8.30 -4.49 -4.94
N HIS A 122 7.20 -3.92 -5.40
CA HIS A 122 7.10 -3.20 -6.66
C HIS A 122 6.73 -1.74 -6.43
N HIS A 123 7.19 -0.86 -7.31
CA HIS A 123 6.90 0.56 -7.26
C HIS A 123 5.41 0.82 -7.39
N HIS A 124 4.83 1.50 -6.40
CA HIS A 124 3.38 1.75 -6.33
C HIS A 124 2.81 2.42 -7.59
N TYR A 125 3.59 3.29 -8.23
CA TYR A 125 3.25 3.98 -9.49
C TYR A 125 3.77 3.28 -10.76
N GLY A 126 5.09 3.15 -10.93
CA GLY A 126 5.70 2.59 -12.15
C GLY A 126 5.60 1.06 -12.31
N ASN A 127 5.20 0.34 -11.26
CA ASN A 127 5.07 -1.12 -11.20
C ASN A 127 6.37 -1.92 -11.29
N GLU A 128 7.54 -1.29 -11.43
CA GLU A 128 8.82 -1.99 -11.48
C GLU A 128 9.20 -2.58 -10.12
N LYS A 129 9.78 -3.76 -10.12
CA LYS A 129 10.34 -4.37 -8.92
C LYS A 129 11.48 -3.52 -8.36
N PHE A 130 11.55 -3.40 -7.04
CA PHE A 130 12.62 -2.67 -6.37
C PHE A 130 13.94 -3.43 -6.45
N GLU A 131 15.00 -2.71 -6.83
CA GLU A 131 16.36 -3.14 -6.55
C GLU A 131 16.67 -2.90 -5.05
N PRO A 132 17.20 -3.91 -4.33
CA PRO A 132 17.46 -3.80 -2.88
C PRO A 132 18.44 -2.69 -2.47
N GLY A 133 19.46 -2.42 -3.28
CA GLY A 133 20.51 -1.44 -2.94
C GLY A 133 21.56 -1.95 -1.94
N PHE A 134 21.49 -3.22 -1.56
CA PHE A 134 22.49 -3.94 -0.76
C PHE A 134 22.73 -5.32 -1.39
N SER A 135 23.84 -5.98 -1.07
CA SER A 135 24.16 -7.28 -1.63
C SER A 135 23.31 -8.41 -1.05
N TYR A 136 23.20 -9.52 -1.77
CA TYR A 136 22.54 -10.71 -1.24
C TYR A 136 23.30 -11.29 -0.05
N GLU A 137 24.63 -11.23 -0.06
CA GLU A 137 25.49 -11.70 1.02
C GLU A 137 25.23 -10.89 2.31
N TYR A 138 24.99 -9.58 2.18
CA TYR A 138 24.60 -8.75 3.32
C TYR A 138 23.21 -9.15 3.84
N PHE A 139 22.25 -9.36 2.95
CA PHE A 139 20.91 -9.83 3.33
C PHE A 139 20.95 -11.19 4.03
N GLU A 140 21.75 -12.13 3.52
CA GLU A 140 21.97 -13.44 4.14
C GLU A 140 22.55 -13.29 5.54
N ASN A 141 23.52 -12.38 5.73
CA ASN A 141 24.07 -12.07 7.04
C ASN A 141 23.01 -11.50 7.99
N LEU A 142 22.14 -10.59 7.53
CA LEU A 142 21.03 -10.08 8.33
C LEU A 142 20.09 -11.21 8.78
N VAL A 143 19.72 -12.10 7.86
CA VAL A 143 18.83 -13.24 8.14
C VAL A 143 19.47 -14.18 9.17
N LYS A 144 20.73 -14.59 8.98
CA LYS A 144 21.43 -15.55 9.86
C LYS A 144 21.70 -15.02 11.26
N ASN A 145 21.75 -13.70 11.44
CA ASN A 145 21.96 -13.03 12.73
C ASN A 145 20.69 -12.41 13.32
N SER A 146 19.52 -12.86 12.87
CA SER A 146 18.21 -12.51 13.44
C SER A 146 17.63 -13.69 14.24
N ASN A 147 16.46 -13.54 14.85
CA ASN A 147 15.77 -14.65 15.50
C ASN A 147 15.25 -15.65 14.48
N GLN A 148 15.88 -16.82 14.43
CA GLN A 148 15.57 -17.86 13.44
C GLN A 148 14.16 -18.46 13.59
N GLN A 149 13.56 -18.38 14.79
CA GLN A 149 12.25 -19.00 15.08
C GLN A 149 11.06 -18.20 14.54
N ASN A 150 11.26 -16.92 14.24
CA ASN A 150 10.20 -16.00 13.84
C ASN A 150 10.11 -15.83 12.32
N PHE A 151 10.95 -16.52 11.55
CA PHE A 151 10.86 -16.49 10.09
C PHE A 151 9.62 -17.24 9.57
N PRO A 152 9.02 -16.81 8.45
CA PRO A 152 7.82 -17.40 7.88
C PRO A 152 8.13 -18.72 7.14
N LEU A 153 8.59 -19.73 7.87
CA LEU A 153 8.98 -21.04 7.35
C LEU A 153 7.77 -21.98 7.27
N ASP A 154 7.68 -22.77 6.20
CA ASP A 154 6.75 -23.90 6.15
C ASP A 154 7.24 -25.04 7.06
N SER A 155 6.36 -26.00 7.37
CA SER A 155 6.71 -27.13 8.22
C SER A 155 7.88 -27.93 7.63
N GLY A 156 8.97 -28.00 8.39
CA GLY A 156 10.19 -28.72 7.99
C GLY A 156 11.17 -27.90 7.14
N GLU A 157 10.87 -26.64 6.83
CA GLU A 157 11.80 -25.76 6.13
C GLU A 157 12.88 -25.18 7.05
N SER A 158 14.08 -25.03 6.50
CA SER A 158 15.19 -24.35 7.14
C SER A 158 15.29 -22.88 6.69
N VAL A 159 16.12 -22.12 7.39
CA VAL A 159 16.47 -20.74 7.01
C VAL A 159 17.20 -20.70 5.66
N ASP A 160 17.95 -21.75 5.31
CA ASP A 160 18.58 -21.85 3.99
C ASP A 160 17.54 -22.05 2.88
N ASN A 161 16.42 -22.76 3.16
CA ASN A 161 15.30 -22.82 2.22
C ASN A 161 14.65 -21.45 2.02
N LEU A 162 14.45 -20.69 3.10
CA LEU A 162 13.96 -19.31 3.03
C LEU A 162 14.87 -18.42 2.18
N LEU A 163 16.17 -18.44 2.46
CA LEU A 163 17.18 -17.69 1.70
C LEU A 163 17.21 -18.06 0.22
N SER A 164 17.05 -19.35 -0.09
CA SER A 164 16.99 -19.86 -1.47
C SER A 164 15.74 -19.38 -2.21
N LYS A 165 14.58 -19.33 -1.54
CA LYS A 165 13.34 -18.77 -2.10
C LYS A 165 13.45 -17.26 -2.32
N LEU A 166 13.97 -16.52 -1.34
CA LEU A 166 14.02 -15.05 -1.39
C LEU A 166 15.04 -14.50 -2.37
N LYS A 167 16.13 -15.24 -2.65
CA LYS A 167 17.17 -14.79 -3.59
C LYS A 167 16.61 -14.38 -4.96
N PRO A 168 15.93 -15.25 -5.73
CA PRO A 168 15.36 -14.84 -7.01
C PRO A 168 14.25 -13.81 -6.86
N ILE A 169 13.41 -13.93 -5.82
CA ILE A 169 12.27 -13.03 -5.60
C ILE A 169 12.75 -11.58 -5.43
N MET A 170 13.75 -11.34 -4.59
CA MET A 170 14.21 -9.99 -4.23
C MET A 170 15.37 -9.48 -5.08
N PHE A 171 16.27 -10.36 -5.56
CA PHE A 171 17.56 -9.95 -6.14
C PHE A 171 17.73 -10.27 -7.63
N ASP A 172 16.90 -11.14 -8.23
CA ASP A 172 16.97 -11.36 -9.68
C ASP A 172 16.09 -10.32 -10.41
N PRO A 173 16.65 -9.36 -11.18
CA PRO A 173 15.85 -8.32 -11.84
C PRO A 173 14.93 -8.86 -12.94
N ASN A 174 15.13 -10.10 -13.40
CA ASN A 174 14.33 -10.72 -14.47
C ASN A 174 13.11 -11.49 -13.95
N VAL A 175 13.10 -11.84 -12.66
CA VAL A 175 11.98 -12.54 -12.02
C VAL A 175 10.93 -11.51 -11.63
N ASP A 176 9.68 -11.68 -12.07
CA ASP A 176 8.53 -10.88 -11.63
C ASP A 176 8.79 -9.37 -11.69
N ARG A 177 9.45 -8.91 -12.77
CA ARG A 177 9.97 -7.54 -12.93
C ARG A 177 8.91 -6.45 -12.80
N LEU A 178 7.67 -6.74 -13.22
CA LEU A 178 6.56 -5.79 -13.21
C LEU A 178 5.40 -6.35 -12.39
N ARG A 179 4.84 -5.55 -11.47
CA ARG A 179 3.58 -5.88 -10.81
C ARG A 179 2.44 -5.97 -11.82
N ILE A 180 2.40 -4.99 -12.72
CA ILE A 180 1.42 -4.84 -13.79
C ILE A 180 2.20 -4.55 -15.06
N ASN A 181 2.08 -5.41 -16.06
CA ASN A 181 2.56 -5.13 -17.40
C ASN A 181 1.43 -4.53 -18.24
N LEU A 182 1.77 -3.57 -19.10
CA LEU A 182 0.85 -2.87 -20.01
C LEU A 182 1.32 -2.93 -21.48
N ASP A 183 2.36 -3.70 -21.80
CA ASP A 183 2.82 -3.89 -23.18
C ASP A 183 1.80 -4.71 -23.99
N PRO A 184 1.17 -4.12 -25.03
CA PRO A 184 0.14 -4.80 -25.82
C PRO A 184 0.66 -6.01 -26.62
N ASN A 185 1.98 -6.16 -26.73
CA ASN A 185 2.60 -7.30 -27.44
C ASN A 185 2.93 -8.48 -26.51
N SER A 186 2.67 -8.34 -25.21
CA SER A 186 2.95 -9.34 -24.17
C SER A 186 1.65 -9.99 -23.68
N ASP A 187 1.74 -11.21 -23.15
CA ASP A 187 0.64 -11.80 -22.35
C ASP A 187 0.60 -11.07 -21.00
N LEU A 188 -0.34 -10.14 -20.85
CA LEU A 188 -0.41 -9.24 -19.69
C LEU A 188 -0.62 -9.98 -18.38
N ILE A 189 -1.23 -11.17 -18.41
CA ILE A 189 -1.49 -11.98 -17.24
C ILE A 189 -0.23 -12.71 -16.80
N LYS A 190 0.45 -13.38 -17.74
CA LYS A 190 1.69 -14.11 -17.43
C LYS A 190 2.87 -13.22 -17.07
N THR A 191 2.88 -12.00 -17.59
CA THR A 191 4.01 -11.07 -17.43
C THR A 191 3.79 -10.04 -16.33
N SER A 192 2.68 -10.14 -15.59
CA SER A 192 2.40 -9.35 -14.39
C SER A 192 2.57 -10.21 -13.14
N ALA A 193 3.22 -9.67 -12.11
CA ALA A 193 3.40 -10.36 -10.83
C ALA A 193 2.14 -10.35 -9.94
N MET A 194 1.12 -9.55 -10.26
CA MET A 194 -0.11 -9.47 -9.46
C MET A 194 -0.78 -10.84 -9.28
N ASN A 195 -1.37 -11.06 -8.12
CA ASN A 195 -1.84 -12.38 -7.68
C ASN A 195 -3.33 -12.64 -7.93
N TYR A 196 -3.97 -11.94 -8.86
CA TYR A 196 -5.37 -12.19 -9.24
C TYR A 196 -5.54 -13.41 -10.15
N TYR A 197 -4.44 -13.86 -10.75
CA TYR A 197 -4.42 -14.94 -11.73
C TYR A 197 -3.25 -15.87 -11.43
N GLU A 198 -3.47 -17.18 -11.49
CA GLU A 198 -2.38 -18.15 -11.29
C GLU A 198 -2.46 -19.31 -12.28
N ASN A 199 -1.33 -19.60 -12.91
CA ASN A 199 -1.17 -20.68 -13.90
C ASN A 199 -2.10 -20.57 -15.13
N VAL A 200 -2.51 -19.35 -15.47
CA VAL A 200 -3.40 -19.05 -16.62
C VAL A 200 -2.73 -18.11 -17.63
N THR A 201 -3.21 -18.15 -18.87
CA THR A 201 -2.84 -17.20 -19.94
C THR A 201 -3.86 -16.07 -20.03
N GLN A 202 -3.49 -14.93 -20.61
CA GLN A 202 -4.43 -13.85 -20.92
C GLN A 202 -5.64 -14.35 -21.74
N LYS A 203 -5.38 -15.15 -22.78
CA LYS A 203 -6.44 -15.70 -23.64
C LYS A 203 -7.44 -16.56 -22.87
N GLU A 204 -6.96 -17.34 -21.89
CA GLU A 204 -7.82 -18.19 -21.06
C GLU A 204 -8.70 -17.36 -20.14
N VAL A 205 -8.14 -16.31 -19.53
CA VAL A 205 -8.87 -15.35 -18.69
C VAL A 205 -9.98 -14.66 -19.49
N GLU A 206 -9.63 -14.09 -20.65
CA GLU A 206 -10.59 -13.41 -21.54
C GLU A 206 -11.70 -14.37 -21.98
N THR A 207 -11.33 -15.60 -22.39
CA THR A 207 -12.29 -16.62 -22.80
C THR A 207 -13.20 -17.05 -21.65
N PHE A 208 -12.68 -17.12 -20.43
CA PHE A 208 -13.43 -17.54 -19.25
C PHE A 208 -14.53 -16.52 -18.91
N TYR A 209 -14.18 -15.24 -18.79
CA TYR A 209 -15.16 -14.21 -18.43
C TYR A 209 -16.12 -13.86 -19.58
N ASN A 210 -15.68 -13.93 -20.85
CA ASN A 210 -16.58 -13.75 -21.99
C ASN A 210 -17.69 -14.81 -22.07
N LYS A 211 -17.47 -16.01 -21.50
CA LYS A 211 -18.51 -17.05 -21.42
C LYS A 211 -19.52 -16.80 -20.31
N MET A 212 -19.18 -15.99 -19.31
CA MET A 212 -20.08 -15.65 -18.19
C MET A 212 -20.97 -14.46 -18.53
N ALA A 213 -20.46 -13.52 -19.33
CA ALA A 213 -21.20 -12.32 -19.70
C ALA A 213 -22.44 -12.65 -20.55
N ASP A 214 -23.61 -12.19 -20.11
CA ASP A 214 -24.81 -12.13 -20.95
C ASP A 214 -24.92 -10.73 -21.58
N PRO A 215 -24.75 -10.58 -22.91
CA PRO A 215 -24.84 -9.28 -23.58
C PRO A 215 -26.26 -8.70 -23.58
N LYS A 216 -27.28 -9.46 -23.16
CA LYS A 216 -28.67 -9.00 -23.06
C LYS A 216 -29.08 -8.60 -21.65
N ASP A 217 -28.24 -8.86 -20.66
CA ASP A 217 -28.50 -8.41 -19.29
C ASP A 217 -28.32 -6.89 -19.23
N GLU A 218 -29.40 -6.17 -18.94
CA GLU A 218 -29.38 -4.70 -18.78
C GLU A 218 -28.77 -4.28 -17.44
N THR A 219 -28.54 -5.24 -16.53
CA THR A 219 -28.02 -5.03 -15.18
C THR A 219 -26.92 -6.06 -14.81
N PRO A 220 -25.87 -6.20 -15.64
CA PRO A 220 -24.88 -7.25 -15.44
C PRO A 220 -24.11 -7.05 -14.13
N ILE A 221 -23.83 -8.16 -13.45
CA ILE A 221 -22.93 -8.16 -12.29
C ILE A 221 -21.48 -7.93 -12.71
N SER A 222 -20.61 -7.57 -11.76
CA SER A 222 -19.17 -7.50 -11.97
C SER A 222 -18.53 -8.88 -11.91
N TYR A 223 -18.43 -9.56 -13.06
CA TYR A 223 -17.79 -10.87 -13.16
C TYR A 223 -16.31 -10.82 -12.75
N GLY A 224 -15.89 -11.72 -11.87
CA GLY A 224 -14.48 -11.86 -11.47
C GLY A 224 -13.96 -10.80 -10.49
N LEU A 225 -14.82 -9.93 -9.95
CA LEU A 225 -14.39 -8.80 -9.11
C LEU A 225 -13.72 -9.21 -7.80
N ASN A 226 -14.18 -10.29 -7.17
CA ASN A 226 -13.80 -10.70 -5.81
C ASN A 226 -13.29 -12.15 -5.75
N SER A 227 -12.66 -12.63 -6.82
CA SER A 227 -12.10 -13.98 -6.93
C SER A 227 -10.68 -13.94 -7.53
N LYS A 228 -9.88 -14.96 -7.21
CA LYS A 228 -8.64 -15.27 -7.93
C LYS A 228 -8.96 -16.38 -8.93
N LEU A 229 -8.63 -16.19 -10.21
CA LEU A 229 -8.83 -17.22 -11.23
C LEU A 229 -7.58 -18.09 -11.33
N VAL A 230 -7.72 -19.37 -11.05
CA VAL A 230 -6.61 -20.32 -10.99
C VAL A 230 -6.81 -21.46 -11.98
N LYS A 231 -5.70 -21.98 -12.53
CA LYS A 231 -5.73 -23.28 -13.22
C LYS A 231 -5.15 -24.37 -12.34
N GLU A 232 -5.99 -25.33 -11.97
CA GLU A 232 -5.61 -26.50 -11.17
C GLU A 232 -6.05 -27.79 -11.88
N ASN A 233 -5.14 -28.75 -12.02
CA ASN A 233 -5.40 -30.02 -12.71
C ASN A 233 -6.01 -29.86 -14.12
N GLY A 234 -5.60 -28.81 -14.83
CA GLY A 234 -6.08 -28.47 -16.17
C GLY A 234 -7.45 -27.78 -16.21
N LYS A 235 -8.08 -27.50 -15.06
CA LYS A 235 -9.37 -26.82 -14.96
C LYS A 235 -9.21 -25.39 -14.43
N LEU A 236 -9.96 -24.46 -15.02
CA LEU A 236 -10.08 -23.09 -14.54
C LEU A 236 -11.12 -23.05 -13.42
N ASN A 237 -10.77 -22.48 -12.27
CA ASN A 237 -11.64 -22.29 -11.10
C ASN A 237 -11.51 -20.87 -10.55
#